data_AF-A0A973TGI7-F1
#
_entry.id   AF-A0A973TGI7-F1
#
_cell.length_a   1.000
_cell.length_b   1.000
_cell.length_c   1.000
_cell.angle_alpha   90.00
_cell.angle_beta   90.00
_cell.angle_gamma   90.00
#
_symmetry.space_group_name_H-M   'P 1'
#
loop_
_entity.id
_entity.type
_entity.pdbx_description
1 polymer ?
#
loop_
_entity_poly.entity_id
_entity_poly.type
_entity_poly.pdbx_seq_one_letter_code
_entity_poly.pdbx_strand_id
1 'polypeptide(L)'
;ADARIAGHHRLDAVRAHLHERAGDDARALALLQAGTLGGVGFHPDAPDPLVPALRETLLAPWRALLQAADPAAALALADRARVLTALREGPQGAGPLNARIEDALAGVQRAPYFHGRLLMVSENSARHGLSNGDIGVCLRDDDGAMVAWFAGSDGPRGFHPAALPAHGGAFAMTVHKAQGSEYDTAWLVLPRVDARPLTRELVYTGLTRARRALHVCAAEDVLRAALARRVERVSGLRWRLDEPF
;
A
#
# COMPACT_ATOMS: atom_id res chain seq x y z
N ALA A 1 -11.81 17.45 -16.56
CA ALA A 1 -12.59 16.22 -16.30
C ALA A 1 -12.06 15.03 -17.13
N ASP A 2 -11.57 15.24 -18.35
CA ASP A 2 -11.09 14.18 -19.26
C ASP A 2 -9.92 13.30 -18.78
N ALA A 3 -8.92 13.86 -18.08
CA ALA A 3 -7.76 13.07 -17.63
C ALA A 3 -8.07 12.08 -16.50
N ARG A 4 -9.21 12.24 -15.79
CA ARG A 4 -9.63 11.34 -14.71
C ARG A 4 -10.31 10.07 -15.25
N ILE A 5 -11.07 10.20 -16.34
CA ILE A 5 -11.78 9.09 -16.99
C ILE A 5 -10.79 8.23 -17.79
N ALA A 6 -9.83 8.85 -18.49
CA ALA A 6 -8.83 8.15 -19.28
C ALA A 6 -7.85 7.28 -18.46
N GLY A 7 -7.60 7.61 -17.18
CA GLY A 7 -6.73 6.83 -16.29
C GLY A 7 -7.40 5.57 -15.73
N HIS A 8 -8.71 5.63 -15.49
CA HIS A 8 -9.48 4.50 -14.93
C HIS A 8 -9.54 3.32 -15.92
N HIS A 9 -9.89 3.60 -17.18
CA HIS A 9 -10.01 2.59 -18.24
C HIS A 9 -8.71 1.82 -18.58
N ARG A 10 -7.53 2.28 -18.14
CA ARG A 10 -6.21 1.72 -18.52
C ARG A 10 -5.64 0.74 -17.50
N LEU A 11 -5.86 1.00 -16.20
CA LEU A 11 -5.60 0.02 -15.14
C LEU A 11 -6.58 -1.15 -15.24
N ASP A 12 -7.81 -0.89 -15.69
CA ASP A 12 -8.82 -1.92 -15.93
C ASP A 12 -8.40 -2.93 -17.00
N ALA A 13 -7.58 -2.54 -17.99
CA ALA A 13 -7.02 -3.48 -18.95
C ALA A 13 -6.04 -4.48 -18.31
N VAL A 14 -5.15 -4.02 -17.41
CA VAL A 14 -4.24 -4.90 -16.66
C VAL A 14 -5.03 -5.82 -15.74
N ARG A 15 -6.02 -5.26 -15.04
CA ARG A 15 -6.90 -6.01 -14.14
C ARG A 15 -7.70 -7.07 -14.90
N ALA A 16 -8.30 -6.74 -16.05
CA ALA A 16 -9.07 -7.67 -16.86
C ALA A 16 -8.23 -8.86 -17.32
N HIS A 17 -7.01 -8.64 -17.83
CA HIS A 17 -6.14 -9.73 -18.29
C HIS A 17 -5.64 -10.61 -17.12
N LEU A 18 -5.40 -10.03 -15.94
CA LEU A 18 -5.02 -10.81 -14.76
C LEU A 18 -6.20 -11.57 -14.14
N HIS A 19 -7.42 -11.07 -14.30
CA HIS A 19 -8.64 -11.68 -13.79
C HIS A 19 -9.15 -12.82 -14.69
N GLU A 20 -9.06 -12.70 -16.02
CA GLU A 20 -9.96 -13.46 -16.88
C GLU A 20 -9.62 -14.92 -17.15
N ARG A 21 -8.37 -15.39 -17.24
CA ARG A 21 -8.13 -16.82 -17.55
C ARG A 21 -6.88 -17.41 -16.91
N ALA A 22 -6.98 -18.69 -16.57
CA ALA A 22 -5.85 -19.61 -16.43
C ALA A 22 -5.02 -19.59 -17.72
N GLY A 23 -3.72 -19.31 -17.64
CA GLY A 23 -2.79 -19.42 -18.78
C GLY A 23 -2.36 -18.12 -19.45
N ASP A 24 -2.83 -16.95 -19.00
CA ASP A 24 -2.48 -15.64 -19.59
C ASP A 24 -1.38 -14.87 -18.81
N ASP A 25 -0.65 -15.55 -17.93
CA ASP A 25 0.39 -14.95 -17.07
C ASP A 25 1.52 -14.33 -17.90
N ALA A 26 1.85 -14.98 -19.02
CA ALA A 26 2.83 -14.48 -19.99
C ALA A 26 2.37 -13.17 -20.64
N ARG A 27 1.07 -13.00 -20.89
CA ARG A 27 0.52 -11.78 -21.47
C ARG A 27 0.42 -10.66 -20.47
N ALA A 28 0.03 -10.95 -19.23
CA ALA A 28 0.04 -9.95 -18.16
C ALA A 28 1.45 -9.40 -17.93
N LEU A 29 2.46 -10.28 -17.92
CA LEU A 29 3.85 -9.87 -17.84
C LEU A 29 4.30 -9.07 -19.08
N ALA A 30 3.94 -9.53 -20.29
CA ALA A 30 4.25 -8.83 -21.53
C ALA A 30 3.63 -7.42 -21.57
N LEU A 31 2.41 -7.25 -21.03
CA LEU A 31 1.76 -5.94 -20.91
C LEU A 31 2.51 -5.01 -19.96
N LEU A 32 2.99 -5.53 -18.81
CA LEU A 32 3.81 -4.77 -17.87
C LEU A 32 5.16 -4.37 -18.50
N GLN A 33 5.79 -5.28 -19.23
CA GLN A 33 7.07 -5.06 -19.91
C GLN A 33 6.96 -4.09 -21.09
N ALA A 34 5.85 -4.13 -21.83
CA ALA A 34 5.65 -3.24 -22.98
C ALA A 34 5.65 -1.76 -22.58
N GLY A 35 5.32 -1.42 -21.32
CA GLY A 35 5.31 -0.04 -20.83
C GLY A 35 4.29 0.87 -21.54
N THR A 36 3.37 0.29 -22.31
CA THR A 36 2.38 1.01 -23.13
C THR A 36 1.16 1.45 -22.32
N LEU A 37 1.05 0.96 -21.08
CA LEU A 37 -0.06 1.23 -20.18
C LEU A 37 0.20 2.52 -19.40
N GLY A 38 -0.44 3.61 -19.84
CA GLY A 38 -0.34 4.90 -19.15
C GLY A 38 -0.71 4.79 -17.68
N GLY A 39 0.18 5.25 -16.80
CA GLY A 39 0.01 5.16 -15.35
C GLY A 39 0.58 3.88 -14.71
N VAL A 40 1.16 2.97 -15.49
CA VAL A 40 1.79 1.75 -14.96
C VAL A 40 3.30 1.80 -15.22
N GLY A 41 4.10 1.65 -14.15
CA GLY A 41 5.55 1.50 -14.22
C GLY A 41 5.99 0.16 -13.68
N PHE A 42 6.64 -0.66 -14.50
CA PHE A 42 7.26 -1.91 -14.08
C PHE A 42 8.77 -1.73 -13.93
N HIS A 43 9.33 -2.13 -12.78
CA HIS A 43 10.71 -1.89 -12.39
C HIS A 43 11.43 -3.22 -12.08
N PRO A 44 11.77 -4.02 -13.11
CA PRO A 44 12.38 -5.35 -12.93
C PRO A 44 13.77 -5.29 -12.27
N ASP A 45 14.55 -4.27 -12.62
CA ASP A 45 15.92 -4.10 -12.13
C ASP A 45 16.01 -3.29 -10.83
N ALA A 46 14.87 -2.81 -10.31
CA ALA A 46 14.77 -2.01 -9.10
C ALA A 46 13.67 -2.56 -8.16
N PRO A 47 13.88 -3.74 -7.54
CA PRO A 47 12.94 -4.32 -6.58
C PRO A 47 12.85 -3.53 -5.26
N ASP A 48 13.72 -2.54 -5.06
CA ASP A 48 13.66 -1.61 -3.94
C ASP A 48 13.16 -0.25 -4.45
N PRO A 49 12.00 0.25 -3.98
CA PRO A 49 11.42 1.49 -4.49
C PRO A 49 12.16 2.76 -4.01
N LEU A 50 13.09 2.65 -3.06
CA LEU A 50 13.85 3.77 -2.50
C LEU A 50 15.22 3.96 -3.18
N VAL A 51 15.51 3.24 -4.27
CA VAL A 51 16.70 3.51 -5.09
C VAL A 51 16.64 4.94 -5.68
N PRO A 52 17.77 5.60 -5.96
CA PRO A 52 17.80 6.99 -6.42
C PRO A 52 16.86 7.29 -7.60
N ALA A 53 16.74 6.36 -8.56
CA ALA A 53 15.89 6.53 -9.73
C ALA A 53 14.39 6.58 -9.43
N LEU A 54 13.93 5.97 -8.33
CA LEU A 54 12.51 5.83 -7.99
C LEU A 54 12.11 6.66 -6.77
N ARG A 55 13.08 7.02 -5.93
CA ARG A 55 12.87 7.64 -4.62
C ARG A 55 11.99 8.88 -4.67
N GLU A 56 12.26 9.82 -5.57
CA GLU A 56 11.46 11.06 -5.61
C GLU A 56 10.04 10.80 -6.09
N THR A 57 9.85 9.92 -7.07
CA THR A 57 8.51 9.50 -7.52
C THR A 57 7.73 8.81 -6.41
N LEU A 58 8.40 7.98 -5.60
CA LEU A 58 7.80 7.30 -4.45
C LEU A 58 7.37 8.30 -3.37
N LEU A 59 8.25 9.24 -3.01
CA LEU A 59 8.05 10.12 -1.86
C LEU A 59 7.19 11.34 -2.17
N ALA A 60 7.09 11.75 -3.44
CA ALA A 60 6.38 12.95 -3.87
C ALA A 60 4.95 13.08 -3.28
N PRO A 61 4.10 12.02 -3.23
CA PRO A 61 2.76 12.13 -2.64
C PRO A 61 2.77 12.52 -1.16
N TRP A 62 3.80 12.12 -0.41
CA TRP A 62 3.89 12.35 1.03
C TRP A 62 4.68 13.61 1.39
N ARG A 63 5.44 14.20 0.47
CA ARG A 63 6.10 15.50 0.71
C ARG A 63 5.09 16.61 1.05
N ALA A 64 3.88 16.56 0.49
CA ALA A 64 2.81 17.49 0.81
C ALA A 64 2.34 17.38 2.27
N LEU A 65 2.43 16.20 2.89
CA LEU A 65 2.09 16.01 4.30
C LEU A 65 3.06 16.73 5.24
N LEU A 66 4.30 16.98 4.80
CA LEU A 66 5.31 17.68 5.59
C LEU A 66 5.00 19.18 5.75
N GLN A 67 4.02 19.69 5.02
CA GLN A 67 3.61 21.09 5.01
C GLN A 67 2.11 21.27 5.35
N ALA A 68 1.42 20.18 5.70
CA ALA A 68 -0.02 20.21 5.93
C ALA A 68 -0.33 20.76 7.33
N ALA A 69 -1.15 21.81 7.41
CA ALA A 69 -1.60 22.34 8.70
C ALA A 69 -3.01 21.85 9.08
N ASP A 70 -3.90 21.70 8.09
CA ASP A 70 -5.28 21.27 8.31
C ASP A 70 -5.37 19.73 8.44
N PRO A 71 -5.89 19.20 9.56
CA PRO A 71 -6.04 17.76 9.77
C PRO A 71 -6.89 17.05 8.71
N ALA A 72 -7.97 17.68 8.24
CA ALA A 72 -8.85 17.05 7.25
C ALA A 72 -8.14 16.91 5.88
N ALA A 73 -7.47 17.97 5.42
CA ALA A 73 -6.65 17.94 4.22
C ALA A 73 -5.47 16.96 4.35
N ALA A 74 -4.82 16.89 5.50
CA ALA A 74 -3.73 15.96 5.75
C ALA A 74 -4.19 14.50 5.67
N LEU A 75 -5.35 14.17 6.25
CA LEU A 75 -5.95 12.84 6.13
C LEU A 75 -6.30 12.49 4.68
N ALA A 76 -6.87 13.44 3.93
CA ALA A 76 -7.15 13.24 2.51
C ALA A 76 -5.86 13.00 1.69
N LEU A 77 -4.76 13.69 2.02
CA LEU A 77 -3.44 13.45 1.42
C LEU A 77 -2.86 12.08 1.81
N ALA A 78 -3.08 11.64 3.05
CA ALA A 78 -2.59 10.36 3.57
C ALA A 78 -3.17 9.16 2.79
N ASP A 79 -4.38 9.29 2.25
CA ASP A 79 -5.07 8.25 1.47
C ASP A 79 -4.68 8.22 -0.01
N ARG A 80 -3.81 9.12 -0.49
CA ARG A 80 -3.48 9.18 -1.92
C ARG A 80 -2.49 8.11 -2.35
N ALA A 81 -1.55 7.71 -1.49
CA ALA A 81 -0.49 6.81 -1.88
C ALA A 81 -0.14 5.77 -0.82
N ARG A 82 0.18 4.56 -1.27
CA ARG A 82 0.60 3.46 -0.39
C ARG A 82 1.62 2.53 -1.05
N VAL A 83 2.59 2.08 -0.27
CA VAL A 83 3.43 0.93 -0.62
C VAL A 83 2.77 -0.35 -0.10
N LEU A 84 2.61 -1.33 -0.97
CA LEU A 84 2.00 -2.62 -0.71
C LEU A 84 3.04 -3.71 -0.88
N THR A 85 3.13 -4.61 0.08
CA THR A 85 4.07 -5.73 0.05
C THR A 85 3.41 -7.03 0.50
N ALA A 86 4.02 -8.17 0.17
CA ALA A 86 3.60 -9.47 0.66
C ALA A 86 4.10 -9.76 2.09
N LEU A 87 5.15 -9.08 2.54
CA LEU A 87 5.85 -9.42 3.78
C LEU A 87 5.66 -8.34 4.86
N ARG A 88 5.63 -8.77 6.11
CA ARG A 88 5.66 -7.84 7.27
C ARG A 88 7.10 -7.44 7.61
N GLU A 89 8.00 -8.43 7.61
CA GLU A 89 9.40 -8.29 8.02
C GLU A 89 10.35 -8.53 6.84
N GLY A 90 11.65 -8.26 7.05
CA GLY A 90 12.70 -8.37 6.05
C GLY A 90 12.83 -7.13 5.15
N PRO A 91 13.83 -7.08 4.26
CA PRO A 91 14.17 -5.85 3.52
C PRO A 91 13.04 -5.26 2.66
N GLN A 92 12.13 -6.10 2.15
CA GLN A 92 10.92 -5.70 1.42
C GLN A 92 9.65 -5.78 2.30
N GLY A 93 9.80 -5.96 3.60
CA GLY A 93 8.70 -6.03 4.56
C GLY A 93 8.13 -4.65 4.87
N ALA A 94 6.85 -4.62 5.25
CA ALA A 94 6.15 -3.38 5.58
C ALA A 94 6.86 -2.59 6.71
N GLY A 95 7.37 -3.26 7.74
CA GLY A 95 8.08 -2.61 8.85
C GLY A 95 9.34 -1.87 8.37
N PRO A 96 10.32 -2.58 7.77
CA PRO A 96 11.54 -1.96 7.26
C PRO A 96 11.30 -0.90 6.16
N LEU A 97 10.31 -1.10 5.29
CA LEU A 97 9.93 -0.09 4.30
C LEU A 97 9.40 1.19 4.95
N ASN A 98 8.54 1.08 5.98
CA ASN A 98 8.07 2.23 6.74
C ASN A 98 9.24 2.99 7.37
N ALA A 99 10.14 2.29 8.06
CA ALA A 99 11.29 2.93 8.71
C ALA A 99 12.13 3.73 7.72
N ARG A 100 12.45 3.13 6.55
CA ARG A 100 13.25 3.80 5.52
C ARG A 100 12.53 4.96 4.84
N ILE A 101 11.21 4.89 4.67
CA ILE A 101 10.40 6.01 4.16
C ILE A 101 10.36 7.14 5.19
N GLU A 102 10.14 6.82 6.47
CA GLU A 102 10.16 7.78 7.57
C GLU A 102 11.52 8.51 7.63
N ASP A 103 12.63 7.78 7.54
CA ASP A 103 13.98 8.35 7.52
C ASP A 103 14.23 9.20 6.27
N ALA A 104 13.67 8.81 5.13
CA ALA A 104 13.79 9.58 3.89
C ALA A 104 12.97 10.88 3.90
N LEU A 105 11.90 10.96 4.69
CA LEU A 105 11.04 12.13 4.82
C LEU A 105 11.50 13.07 5.93
N ALA A 106 11.88 12.53 7.10
CA ALA A 106 12.18 13.30 8.31
C ALA A 106 13.67 13.33 8.69
N GLY A 107 14.51 12.56 8.01
CA GLY A 107 15.92 12.40 8.34
C GLY A 107 16.19 11.23 9.30
N VAL A 108 17.44 10.75 9.31
CA VAL A 108 17.88 9.54 10.04
C VAL A 108 17.79 9.69 11.57
N GLN A 109 17.88 10.91 12.09
CA GLN A 109 17.77 11.21 13.53
C GLN A 109 16.37 11.71 13.92
N ARG A 110 15.34 11.30 13.18
CA ARG A 110 13.96 11.71 13.43
C ARG A 110 13.50 11.34 14.85
N ALA A 111 12.61 12.17 15.38
CA ALA A 111 11.83 11.78 16.54
C ALA A 111 10.89 10.60 16.19
N PRO A 112 10.42 9.83 17.21
CA PRO A 112 9.43 8.77 17.00
C PRO A 112 8.15 9.28 16.32
N TYR A 113 7.76 10.53 16.60
CA TYR A 113 6.65 11.21 15.96
C TYR A 113 7.15 12.52 15.34
N PHE A 114 6.86 12.71 14.06
CA PHE A 114 7.25 13.90 13.32
C PHE A 114 6.09 14.37 12.44
N HIS A 115 6.13 15.64 12.03
CA HIS A 115 5.09 16.26 11.24
C HIS A 115 4.99 15.57 9.86
N GLY A 116 3.79 15.14 9.47
CA GLY A 116 3.51 14.38 8.26
C GLY A 116 3.73 12.87 8.38
N ARG A 117 4.08 12.34 9.56
CA ARG A 117 4.19 10.88 9.77
C ARG A 117 2.82 10.22 9.67
N LEU A 118 2.73 9.11 8.94
CA LEU A 118 1.51 8.28 8.90
C LEU A 118 1.56 7.15 9.93
N LEU A 119 0.46 6.95 10.64
CA LEU A 119 0.28 5.92 11.66
C LEU A 119 -0.82 4.94 11.25
N MET A 120 -0.65 3.67 11.61
CA MET A 120 -1.70 2.65 11.50
C MET A 120 -1.90 2.01 12.86
N VAL A 121 -3.15 2.01 13.33
CA VAL A 121 -3.56 1.30 14.54
C VAL A 121 -3.55 -0.20 14.28
N SER A 122 -2.98 -0.98 15.21
CA SER A 122 -2.82 -2.43 15.07
C SER A 122 -3.78 -3.27 15.92
N GLU A 123 -4.57 -2.63 16.78
CA GLU A 123 -5.56 -3.25 17.67
C GLU A 123 -6.79 -2.36 17.85
N ASN A 124 -7.95 -2.96 18.09
CA ASN A 124 -9.18 -2.20 18.35
C ASN A 124 -9.08 -1.52 19.73
N SER A 125 -9.56 -0.29 19.83
CA SER A 125 -9.58 0.47 21.08
C SER A 125 -10.91 1.19 21.26
N ALA A 126 -11.77 0.64 22.11
CA ALA A 126 -13.05 1.26 22.47
C ALA A 126 -12.86 2.64 23.12
N ARG A 127 -11.81 2.81 23.95
CA ARG A 127 -11.46 4.08 24.60
C ARG A 127 -11.27 5.22 23.60
N HIS A 128 -10.64 4.93 22.47
CA HIS A 128 -10.35 5.94 21.44
C HIS A 128 -11.38 5.91 20.30
N GLY A 129 -12.27 4.91 20.26
CA GLY A 129 -13.11 4.62 19.10
C GLY A 129 -12.26 4.43 17.84
N LEU A 130 -11.16 3.68 17.95
CA LEU A 130 -10.25 3.37 16.84
C LEU A 130 -10.26 1.86 16.59
N SER A 131 -10.16 1.47 15.33
CA SER A 131 -10.16 0.09 14.87
C SER A 131 -8.79 -0.32 14.34
N ASN A 132 -8.51 -1.62 14.33
CA ASN A 132 -7.33 -2.18 13.70
C ASN A 132 -7.34 -1.87 12.19
N GLY A 133 -6.34 -1.15 11.72
CA GLY A 133 -6.22 -0.67 10.35
C GLY A 133 -6.51 0.81 10.18
N ASP A 134 -7.04 1.49 11.21
CA ASP A 134 -7.28 2.94 11.13
C ASP A 134 -5.97 3.69 10.87
N ILE A 135 -6.03 4.60 9.90
CA ILE A 135 -4.90 5.42 9.48
C ILE A 135 -5.02 6.80 10.11
N GLY A 136 -3.91 7.28 10.66
CA GLY A 136 -3.78 8.63 11.17
C GLY A 136 -2.57 9.36 10.61
N VAL A 137 -2.53 10.66 10.83
CA VAL A 137 -1.42 11.54 10.45
C VAL A 137 -0.98 12.38 11.64
N CYS A 138 0.33 12.43 11.90
CA CYS A 138 0.91 13.29 12.91
C CYS A 138 1.10 14.70 12.35
N LEU A 139 0.51 15.70 13.01
CA LEU A 139 0.73 17.11 12.72
C LEU A 139 1.24 17.83 13.95
N ARG A 140 1.95 18.94 13.75
CA ARG A 140 2.27 19.88 14.82
C ARG A 140 1.13 20.86 14.91
N ASP A 141 0.62 21.11 16.10
CA ASP A 141 -0.30 22.21 16.35
C ASP A 141 0.43 23.56 16.43
N ASP A 142 -0.32 24.62 16.66
CA ASP A 142 0.19 25.99 16.72
C ASP A 142 1.16 26.21 17.91
N ASP A 143 1.03 25.40 18.97
CA ASP A 143 1.92 25.40 20.14
C ASP A 143 3.17 24.51 19.91
N GLY A 144 3.28 23.87 18.74
CA GLY A 144 4.39 23.01 18.33
C GLY A 144 4.31 21.58 18.88
N ALA A 145 3.25 21.25 19.62
CA ALA A 145 3.01 19.91 20.16
C ALA A 145 2.56 18.95 19.05
N MET A 146 2.93 17.67 19.19
CA MET A 146 2.61 16.66 18.20
C MET A 146 1.25 16.03 18.49
N VAL A 147 0.35 16.06 17.52
CA VAL A 147 -1.00 15.49 17.61
C VAL A 147 -1.20 14.49 16.47
N ALA A 148 -1.68 13.29 16.79
CA ALA A 148 -2.08 12.29 15.82
C ALA A 148 -3.57 12.44 15.50
N TRP A 149 -3.86 12.78 14.25
CA TRP A 149 -5.22 13.00 13.75
C TRP A 149 -5.72 11.76 13.02
N PHE A 150 -6.95 11.34 13.33
CA PHE A 150 -7.65 10.24 12.70
C PHE A 150 -9.00 10.72 12.17
N ALA A 151 -9.55 10.03 11.17
CA ALA A 151 -10.91 10.30 10.74
C ALA A 151 -11.94 10.04 11.86
N GLY A 152 -13.03 10.79 11.85
CA GLY A 152 -14.15 10.65 12.77
C GLY A 152 -15.47 11.02 12.08
N SER A 153 -16.60 10.66 12.71
CA SER A 153 -17.94 10.94 12.19
C SER A 153 -18.20 12.43 11.98
N ASP A 154 -17.73 13.25 12.92
CA ASP A 154 -17.97 14.69 12.97
C ASP A 154 -16.72 15.51 12.63
N GLY A 155 -15.78 14.87 11.91
CA GLY A 155 -14.50 15.46 11.52
C GLY A 155 -13.28 14.78 12.17
N PRO A 156 -12.07 15.32 11.91
CA PRO A 156 -10.83 14.76 12.43
C PRO A 156 -10.78 14.77 13.96
N ARG A 157 -10.28 13.68 14.55
CA ARG A 157 -10.09 13.53 15.99
C ARG A 157 -8.61 13.46 16.32
N GLY A 158 -8.15 14.37 17.17
CA GLY A 158 -6.76 14.47 17.59
C GLY A 158 -6.49 13.71 18.89
N PHE A 159 -5.38 12.98 18.94
CA PHE A 159 -4.90 12.31 20.14
C PHE A 159 -3.41 12.60 20.33
N HIS A 160 -2.98 12.70 21.59
CA HIS A 160 -1.56 12.69 21.87
C HIS A 160 -0.96 11.33 21.43
N PRO A 161 0.11 11.28 20.63
CA PRO A 161 0.61 10.02 20.06
C PRO A 161 0.96 8.95 21.10
N ALA A 162 1.47 9.36 22.27
CA ALA A 162 1.78 8.43 23.36
C ALA A 162 0.55 7.83 24.06
N ALA A 163 -0.65 8.37 23.83
CA ALA A 163 -1.90 7.85 24.39
C ALA A 163 -2.58 6.80 23.48
N LEU A 164 -2.10 6.65 22.24
CA LEU A 164 -2.69 5.75 21.25
C LEU A 164 -2.51 4.27 21.66
N PRO A 165 -3.42 3.39 21.22
CA PRO A 165 -3.22 1.94 21.32
C PRO A 165 -2.02 1.50 20.48
N ALA A 166 -1.67 0.20 20.48
CA ALA A 166 -0.56 -0.32 19.70
C ALA A 166 -0.65 0.12 18.21
N HIS A 167 0.39 0.76 17.69
CA HIS A 167 0.40 1.33 16.35
C HIS A 167 1.81 1.33 15.73
N GLY A 168 1.87 1.47 14.40
CA GLY A 168 3.12 1.50 13.63
C GLY A 168 3.05 2.48 12.45
N GLY A 169 4.12 2.52 11.65
CA GLY A 169 4.15 3.32 10.42
C GLY A 169 3.16 2.80 9.37
N ALA A 170 2.57 3.71 8.59
CA ALA A 170 1.55 3.35 7.60
C ALA A 170 1.91 3.66 6.14
N PHE A 171 3.08 4.21 5.84
CA PHE A 171 3.54 4.43 4.46
C PHE A 171 3.58 3.14 3.63
N ALA A 172 3.97 2.04 4.26
CA ALA A 172 3.92 0.69 3.71
C ALA A 172 2.99 -0.21 4.53
N MET A 173 2.29 -1.13 3.85
CA MET A 173 1.48 -2.16 4.51
C MET A 173 1.45 -3.44 3.70
N THR A 174 0.99 -4.53 4.32
CA THR A 174 0.80 -5.77 3.57
C THR A 174 -0.44 -5.68 2.68
N VAL A 175 -0.45 -6.37 1.55
CA VAL A 175 -1.62 -6.44 0.66
C VAL A 175 -2.88 -6.89 1.43
N HIS A 176 -2.74 -7.84 2.36
CA HIS A 176 -3.83 -8.30 3.23
C HIS A 176 -4.43 -7.17 4.08
N LYS A 177 -3.59 -6.27 4.62
CA LYS A 177 -4.04 -5.13 5.43
C LYS A 177 -4.67 -4.01 4.59
N ALA A 178 -4.37 -3.96 3.29
CA ALA A 178 -4.97 -3.02 2.35
C ALA A 178 -6.33 -3.49 1.79
N GLN A 179 -6.88 -4.61 2.25
CA GLN A 179 -8.14 -5.14 1.74
C GLN A 179 -9.29 -4.14 1.95
N GLY A 180 -10.00 -3.82 0.86
CA GLY A 180 -11.11 -2.86 0.88
C GLY A 180 -10.68 -1.40 0.69
N SER A 181 -9.39 -1.09 0.83
CA SER A 181 -8.84 0.25 0.57
C SER A 181 -8.40 0.39 -0.88
N GLU A 182 -8.37 1.62 -1.39
CA GLU A 182 -7.82 1.95 -2.72
C GLU A 182 -7.09 3.29 -2.64
N TYR A 183 -6.08 3.47 -3.48
CA TYR A 183 -5.18 4.62 -3.46
C TYR A 183 -5.05 5.23 -4.85
N ASP A 184 -4.85 6.54 -4.96
CA ASP A 184 -4.53 7.17 -6.26
C ASP A 184 -3.28 6.51 -6.87
N THR A 185 -2.24 6.35 -6.06
CA THR A 185 -0.98 5.70 -6.44
C THR A 185 -0.67 4.52 -5.52
N ALA A 186 -0.51 3.31 -6.08
CA ALA A 186 -0.01 2.17 -5.32
C ALA A 186 1.36 1.71 -5.84
N TRP A 187 2.24 1.36 -4.92
CA TRP A 187 3.52 0.72 -5.22
C TRP A 187 3.46 -0.73 -4.73
N LEU A 188 3.40 -1.70 -5.64
CA LEU A 188 3.52 -3.11 -5.30
C LEU A 188 5.00 -3.51 -5.27
N VAL A 189 5.51 -3.81 -4.09
CA VAL A 189 6.90 -4.23 -3.85
C VAL A 189 6.90 -5.71 -3.54
N LEU A 190 7.51 -6.50 -4.41
CA LEU A 190 7.69 -7.94 -4.18
C LEU A 190 9.06 -8.21 -3.53
N PRO A 191 9.17 -9.27 -2.72
CA PRO A 191 10.44 -9.74 -2.19
C PRO A 191 11.47 -10.02 -3.30
N ARG A 192 12.76 -9.89 -3.00
CA ARG A 192 13.85 -10.19 -3.96
C ARG A 192 13.92 -11.66 -4.35
N VAL A 193 13.45 -12.53 -3.47
CA VAL A 193 13.40 -13.98 -3.67
C VAL A 193 11.97 -14.42 -3.48
N ASP A 194 11.56 -15.43 -4.25
CA ASP A 194 10.23 -16.00 -4.11
C ASP A 194 9.96 -16.46 -2.67
N ALA A 195 8.76 -16.18 -2.19
CA ALA A 195 8.33 -16.41 -0.81
C ALA A 195 6.94 -17.02 -0.81
N ARG A 196 6.66 -17.92 0.14
CA ARG A 196 5.37 -18.64 0.24
C ARG A 196 4.12 -17.75 0.13
N PRO A 197 4.06 -16.53 0.70
CA PRO A 197 2.87 -15.69 0.58
C PRO A 197 2.60 -15.17 -0.84
N LEU A 198 3.57 -15.24 -1.76
CA LEU A 198 3.42 -14.74 -3.12
C LEU A 198 2.55 -15.68 -3.95
N THR A 199 1.34 -15.25 -4.25
CA THR A 199 0.44 -15.94 -5.17
C THR A 199 -0.12 -14.96 -6.19
N ARG A 200 -0.72 -15.50 -7.26
CA ARG A 200 -1.44 -14.72 -8.27
C ARG A 200 -2.50 -13.83 -7.64
N GLU A 201 -3.26 -14.36 -6.67
CA GLU A 201 -4.33 -13.64 -5.99
C GLU A 201 -3.79 -12.47 -5.16
N LEU A 202 -2.63 -12.64 -4.50
CA LEU A 202 -1.98 -11.55 -3.78
C LEU A 202 -1.51 -10.45 -4.74
N VAL A 203 -0.84 -10.84 -5.83
CA VAL A 203 -0.38 -9.89 -6.85
C VAL A 203 -1.59 -9.14 -7.43
N TYR A 204 -2.61 -9.86 -7.88
CA TYR A 204 -3.84 -9.28 -8.41
C TYR A 204 -4.48 -8.30 -7.42
N THR A 205 -4.65 -8.71 -6.16
CA THR A 205 -5.24 -7.86 -5.12
C THR A 205 -4.44 -6.58 -4.92
N GLY A 206 -3.10 -6.66 -4.92
CA GLY A 206 -2.21 -5.51 -4.83
C GLY A 206 -2.35 -4.56 -6.03
N LEU A 207 -2.41 -5.10 -7.25
CA LEU A 207 -2.55 -4.32 -8.47
C LEU A 207 -3.90 -3.58 -8.53
N THR A 208 -4.98 -4.21 -8.05
CA THR A 208 -6.30 -3.56 -8.03
C THR A 208 -6.42 -2.45 -6.99
N ARG A 209 -5.45 -2.30 -6.06
CA ARG A 209 -5.49 -1.20 -5.08
C ARG A 209 -5.18 0.16 -5.70
N ALA A 210 -4.55 0.23 -6.87
CA ALA A 210 -4.23 1.48 -7.56
C ALA A 210 -5.42 2.00 -8.36
N ARG A 211 -5.78 3.28 -8.19
CA ARG A 211 -6.85 3.97 -8.96
C ARG A 211 -6.34 4.72 -10.18
N ARG A 212 -5.12 5.27 -10.13
CA ARG A 212 -4.58 6.15 -11.17
C ARG A 212 -3.17 5.77 -11.61
N ALA A 213 -2.31 5.43 -10.66
CA ALA A 213 -0.93 5.07 -10.93
C ALA A 213 -0.51 3.83 -10.15
N LEU A 214 0.23 2.96 -10.81
CA LEU A 214 0.71 1.70 -10.27
C LEU A 214 2.19 1.55 -10.59
N HIS A 215 3.00 1.30 -9.57
CA HIS A 215 4.40 0.93 -9.73
C HIS A 215 4.61 -0.48 -9.22
N VAL A 216 5.25 -1.34 -10.01
CA VAL A 216 5.57 -2.72 -9.64
C VAL A 216 7.08 -2.86 -9.52
N CYS A 217 7.58 -2.96 -8.30
CA CYS A 217 8.99 -3.21 -7.99
C CYS A 217 9.17 -4.70 -7.70
N ALA A 218 9.56 -5.46 -8.72
CA ALA A 218 9.70 -6.90 -8.62
C ALA A 218 10.64 -7.42 -9.70
N ALA A 219 11.57 -8.30 -9.33
CA ALA A 219 12.33 -9.05 -10.32
C ALA A 219 11.38 -9.87 -11.20
N GLU A 220 11.69 -9.97 -12.49
CA GLU A 220 10.80 -10.60 -13.47
C GLU A 220 10.51 -12.06 -13.14
N ASP A 221 11.53 -12.81 -12.74
CA ASP A 221 11.45 -14.21 -12.34
C ASP A 221 10.55 -14.40 -11.11
N VAL A 222 10.65 -13.53 -10.11
CA VAL A 222 9.80 -13.53 -8.91
C VAL A 222 8.35 -13.23 -9.27
N LEU A 223 8.10 -12.21 -10.10
CA LEU A 223 6.74 -11.87 -10.54
C LEU A 223 6.14 -13.03 -11.34
N ARG A 224 6.90 -13.62 -12.26
CA ARG A 224 6.48 -14.78 -13.06
C ARG A 224 6.15 -15.98 -12.16
N ALA A 225 7.00 -16.28 -11.18
CA ALA A 225 6.76 -17.37 -10.22
C ALA A 225 5.51 -17.12 -9.38
N ALA A 226 5.29 -15.89 -8.92
CA ALA A 226 4.11 -15.50 -8.15
C ALA A 226 2.82 -15.66 -8.98
N LEU A 227 2.84 -15.24 -10.25
CA LEU A 227 1.68 -15.35 -11.16
C LEU A 227 1.34 -16.81 -11.50
N ALA A 228 2.34 -17.69 -11.56
CA ALA A 228 2.15 -19.12 -11.78
C ALA A 228 1.58 -19.86 -10.56
N ARG A 229 1.75 -19.32 -9.34
CA ARG A 229 1.27 -19.94 -8.09
C ARG A 229 -0.17 -19.53 -7.80
N ARG A 230 -1.04 -20.53 -7.62
CA ARG A 230 -2.42 -20.32 -7.13
C ARG A 230 -2.51 -20.60 -5.64
N VAL A 231 -3.46 -19.93 -4.98
CA VAL A 231 -3.90 -20.37 -3.65
C VAL A 231 -4.68 -21.68 -3.83
N GLU A 232 -4.11 -22.80 -3.38
CA GLU A 232 -4.89 -24.01 -3.17
C GLU A 232 -5.85 -23.78 -2.00
N ARG A 233 -7.09 -23.38 -2.32
CA ARG A 233 -8.15 -23.34 -1.30
C ARG A 233 -8.57 -24.76 -0.99
N VAL A 234 -8.00 -25.35 0.06
CA VAL A 234 -8.61 -26.49 0.75
C VAL A 234 -9.78 -25.94 1.58
N SER A 235 -10.90 -25.60 0.93
CA SER A 235 -12.11 -25.26 1.65
C SER A 235 -12.90 -26.55 1.93
N GLY A 236 -13.04 -26.92 3.21
CA GLY A 236 -13.96 -28.00 3.63
C GLY A 236 -15.43 -27.75 3.26
N LEU A 237 -15.75 -26.57 2.71
CA LEU A 237 -17.05 -26.24 2.13
C LEU A 237 -17.40 -27.13 0.92
N ARG A 238 -16.42 -27.49 0.09
CA ARG A 238 -16.65 -28.37 -1.06
C ARG A 238 -17.08 -29.77 -0.61
N TRP A 239 -16.48 -30.25 0.48
CA TRP A 239 -16.83 -31.53 1.10
C TRP A 239 -18.23 -31.51 1.74
N ARG A 240 -18.68 -30.36 2.27
CA ARG A 240 -20.03 -30.20 2.85
C ARG A 240 -21.14 -29.98 1.82
N LEU A 241 -20.81 -29.68 0.57
CA LEU A 241 -21.78 -29.55 -0.52
C LEU A 241 -21.96 -30.86 -1.31
N ASP A 242 -21.04 -31.83 -1.13
CA ASP A 242 -21.09 -33.15 -1.75
C ASP A 242 -21.74 -34.22 -0.84
N GLU A 243 -22.20 -33.86 0.37
CA GLU A 243 -23.05 -34.74 1.17
C GLU A 243 -24.51 -34.63 0.70
N PRO A 244 -25.14 -35.69 0.19
CA PRO A 244 -26.57 -35.71 -0.04
C PRO A 244 -27.30 -35.64 1.31
N PHE A 245 -28.27 -34.72 1.42
CA PHE A 245 -29.23 -34.66 2.53
C PHE A 245 -30.04 -35.96 2.64
#